data_AF-A0A486XKH8-F1
#
_entry.id   AF-A0A486XKH8-F1
#
_cell.length_a   1.000
_cell.length_b   1.000
_cell.length_c   1.000
_cell.angle_alpha   90.00
_cell.angle_beta   90.00
_cell.angle_gamma   90.00
#
_symmetry.space_group_name_H-M   'P 1'
#
loop_
_entity.id
_entity.type
_entity.pdbx_description
1 polymer ?
#
loop_
_entity_poly.entity_id
_entity_poly.type
_entity_poly.pdbx_seq_one_letter_code
_entity_poly.pdbx_strand_id
1 'polypeptide(L)'
;MTIDLLEETNPILPLDCFAIQCKLLHAKNQPSIKMMRKKFLLPVTSELLHEIPFAEVAIAWNEQLIYCDIFFDHPLDPTDKVELFFDTRDLKTVSFTHRFCHQFLILAQRASDETFAKEITAFRTEDVHPLCLAEDIQVDLQDNRRSYVIRVVIPAHCLHGYDPLQFSRIAINYRLHSKESGFQHFSSAYPSTEQHPRYWASCELVKGGIFT
;
A
#
# COMPACT_ATOMS: atom_id res chain seq x y z
N MET A 1 35.70 -10.83 -22.82
CA MET A 1 34.45 -10.62 -22.06
C MET A 1 34.74 -9.42 -21.18
N THR A 2 34.42 -8.23 -21.69
CA THR A 2 34.81 -6.94 -21.15
C THR A 2 34.04 -6.67 -19.85
N ILE A 3 34.74 -6.18 -18.84
CA ILE A 3 34.21 -5.80 -17.52
C ILE A 3 33.04 -4.80 -17.65
N ASP A 4 33.00 -4.07 -18.76
CA ASP A 4 31.98 -3.08 -19.13
C ASP A 4 30.54 -3.64 -19.23
N LEU A 5 30.35 -4.95 -19.44
CA LEU A 5 29.00 -5.56 -19.51
C LEU A 5 28.33 -5.74 -18.14
N LEU A 6 29.10 -5.73 -17.04
CA LEU A 6 28.54 -5.83 -15.69
C LEU A 6 28.08 -4.46 -15.16
N GLU A 7 28.65 -3.36 -15.67
CA GLU A 7 28.32 -2.00 -15.24
C GLU A 7 26.99 -1.47 -15.79
N GLU A 8 26.42 -2.11 -16.83
CA GLU A 8 25.11 -1.76 -17.40
C GLU A 8 23.94 -2.56 -16.78
N THR A 9 24.20 -3.47 -15.84
CA THR A 9 23.15 -4.25 -15.19
C THR A 9 22.59 -3.52 -13.98
N ASN A 10 21.27 -3.32 -13.93
CA ASN A 10 20.62 -2.83 -12.72
C ASN A 10 20.97 -3.77 -11.55
N PRO A 11 21.32 -3.23 -10.37
CA PRO A 11 21.64 -4.05 -9.22
C PRO A 11 20.45 -4.94 -8.88
N ILE A 12 20.71 -6.24 -8.67
CA ILE A 12 19.71 -7.17 -8.16
C ILE A 12 19.39 -6.76 -6.73
N LEU A 13 18.14 -6.41 -6.46
CA LEU A 13 17.67 -6.06 -5.14
C LEU A 13 17.40 -7.34 -4.35
N PRO A 14 17.60 -7.37 -3.02
CA PRO A 14 17.15 -8.49 -2.19
C PRO A 14 15.69 -8.91 -2.46
N LEU A 15 14.82 -7.95 -2.75
CA LEU A 15 13.40 -8.19 -3.04
C LEU A 15 13.11 -8.77 -4.43
N ASP A 16 14.11 -8.88 -5.31
CA ASP A 16 14.01 -9.66 -6.54
C ASP A 16 14.08 -11.17 -6.27
N CYS A 17 14.66 -11.56 -5.12
CA CYS A 17 14.92 -12.95 -4.75
C CYS A 17 14.05 -13.43 -3.59
N PHE A 18 13.57 -12.52 -2.73
CA PHE A 18 12.85 -12.85 -1.51
C PHE A 18 11.49 -12.16 -1.43
N ALA A 19 10.49 -12.88 -0.91
CA ALA A 19 9.18 -12.32 -0.61
C ALA A 19 9.15 -11.71 0.80
N ILE A 20 8.52 -10.55 0.94
CA ILE A 20 8.22 -9.96 2.25
C ILE A 20 6.99 -10.61 2.83
N GLN A 21 7.06 -10.95 4.12
CA GLN A 21 5.93 -11.36 4.92
C GLN A 21 5.78 -10.45 6.14
N CYS A 22 4.54 -10.07 6.45
CA CYS A 22 4.24 -9.18 7.57
C CYS A 22 2.98 -9.59 8.33
N LYS A 23 2.68 -8.92 9.44
CA LYS A 23 1.44 -9.10 10.19
C LYS A 23 0.68 -7.79 10.21
N LEU A 24 -0.62 -7.85 9.89
CA LEU A 24 -1.54 -6.73 10.08
C LEU A 24 -2.39 -6.99 11.31
N LEU A 25 -2.40 -6.04 12.22
CA LEU A 25 -3.12 -6.17 13.48
C LEU A 25 -4.58 -5.72 13.33
N HIS A 26 -5.48 -6.45 13.99
CA HIS A 26 -6.89 -6.12 14.06
C HIS A 26 -7.15 -4.85 14.90
N ALA A 27 -8.10 -4.04 14.47
CA ALA A 27 -8.58 -2.86 15.17
C ALA A 27 -10.11 -2.86 15.25
N LYS A 28 -10.64 -2.92 16.49
CA LYS A 28 -12.10 -2.92 16.72
C LYS A 28 -12.83 -1.70 16.12
N ASN A 29 -12.20 -0.53 16.17
CA ASN A 29 -12.68 0.73 15.60
C ASN A 29 -11.48 1.44 14.95
N GLN A 30 -11.74 2.50 14.18
CA GLN A 30 -10.70 3.36 13.63
C GLN A 30 -9.75 3.85 14.75
N PRO A 31 -8.48 3.45 14.75
CA PRO A 31 -7.54 3.89 15.77
C PRO A 31 -7.23 5.38 15.61
N SER A 32 -6.79 6.03 16.69
CA SER A 32 -6.25 7.39 16.59
C SER A 32 -4.91 7.39 15.85
N ILE A 33 -4.54 8.53 15.25
CA ILE A 33 -3.23 8.73 14.59
C ILE A 33 -2.06 8.26 15.47
N LYS A 34 -2.08 8.62 16.76
CA LYS A 34 -1.06 8.20 17.72
C LYS A 34 -1.01 6.68 17.91
N MET A 35 -2.17 6.02 17.90
CA MET A 35 -2.25 4.57 18.03
C MET A 35 -1.80 3.87 16.74
N MET A 36 -2.21 4.38 15.57
CA MET A 36 -1.78 3.90 14.25
C MET A 36 -0.25 3.88 14.17
N ARG A 37 0.39 5.03 14.40
CA ARG A 37 1.85 5.16 14.36
C ARG A 37 2.59 4.33 15.41
N LYS A 38 1.94 3.98 16.53
CA LYS A 38 2.59 3.21 17.60
C LYS A 38 2.52 1.69 17.39
N LYS A 39 1.41 1.17 16.88
CA LYS A 39 1.13 -0.28 16.89
C LYS A 39 0.94 -0.91 15.52
N PHE A 40 0.58 -0.11 14.52
CA PHE A 40 0.11 -0.62 13.23
C PHE A 40 1.08 -0.30 12.09
N LEU A 41 2.29 0.17 12.39
CA LEU A 41 3.32 0.43 11.39
C LEU A 41 3.70 -0.84 10.63
N LEU A 42 3.81 -0.70 9.32
CA LEU A 42 4.49 -1.68 8.49
C LEU A 42 6.00 -1.64 8.76
N PRO A 43 6.73 -2.74 8.52
CA PRO A 43 8.18 -2.74 8.51
C PRO A 43 8.73 -1.74 7.50
N VAL A 44 9.87 -1.10 7.82
CA VAL A 44 10.60 -0.28 6.86
C VAL A 44 11.43 -1.19 5.97
N THR A 45 11.23 -1.09 4.66
CA THR A 45 11.87 -1.94 3.64
C THR A 45 12.74 -1.17 2.66
N SER A 46 12.82 0.16 2.78
CA SER A 46 13.52 1.05 1.85
C SER A 46 15.00 0.67 1.65
N GLU A 47 15.68 0.20 2.69
CA GLU A 47 17.08 -0.27 2.57
C GLU A 47 17.21 -1.46 1.60
N LEU A 48 16.23 -2.36 1.57
CA LEU A 48 16.18 -3.51 0.65
C LEU A 48 15.89 -3.09 -0.80
N LEU A 49 15.45 -1.86 -1.02
CA LEU A 49 15.14 -1.27 -2.32
C LEU A 49 16.16 -0.19 -2.73
N HIS A 50 17.19 0.05 -1.92
CA HIS A 50 18.12 1.18 -2.06
C HIS A 50 17.41 2.56 -2.12
N GLU A 51 16.34 2.72 -1.36
CA GLU A 51 15.56 3.94 -1.23
C GLU A 51 15.83 4.64 0.10
N ILE A 52 15.66 5.97 0.13
CA ILE A 52 15.66 6.75 1.36
C ILE A 52 14.21 6.90 1.83
N PRO A 53 13.85 6.40 3.03
CA PRO A 53 12.49 6.58 3.53
C PRO A 53 12.21 8.05 3.86
N PHE A 54 11.06 8.55 3.44
CA PHE A 54 10.52 9.88 3.75
C PHE A 54 9.10 9.84 4.35
N ALA A 55 8.55 8.63 4.50
CA ALA A 55 7.26 8.44 5.13
C ALA A 55 7.16 7.09 5.84
N GLU A 56 6.30 7.03 6.85
CA GLU A 56 5.90 5.79 7.51
C GLU A 56 4.48 5.41 7.09
N VAL A 57 4.19 4.12 6.96
CA VAL A 57 2.85 3.62 6.60
C VAL A 57 2.36 2.69 7.69
N ALA A 58 1.17 2.96 8.23
CA ALA A 58 0.49 2.09 9.18
C ALA A 58 -0.78 1.51 8.57
N ILE A 59 -0.99 0.20 8.76
CA ILE A 59 -2.20 -0.49 8.30
C ILE A 59 -2.82 -1.28 9.45
N ALA A 60 -4.10 -1.04 9.66
CA ALA A 60 -4.95 -1.82 10.57
C ALA A 60 -6.16 -2.36 9.81
N TRP A 61 -6.77 -3.43 10.31
CA TRP A 61 -7.93 -4.03 9.65
C TRP A 61 -9.01 -4.44 10.64
N ASN A 62 -10.23 -4.56 10.16
CA ASN A 62 -11.28 -5.38 10.74
C ASN A 62 -12.16 -5.94 9.64
N GLU A 63 -13.21 -6.65 10.02
CA GLU A 63 -14.12 -7.33 9.11
C GLU A 63 -14.86 -6.38 8.15
N GLN A 64 -14.90 -5.09 8.44
CA GLN A 64 -15.64 -4.09 7.67
C GLN A 64 -14.75 -3.06 6.99
N LEU A 65 -13.51 -2.86 7.43
CA LEU A 65 -12.69 -1.71 7.07
C LEU A 65 -11.20 -2.06 7.08
N ILE A 66 -10.48 -1.52 6.10
CA ILE A 66 -9.03 -1.34 6.16
C ILE A 66 -8.74 0.13 6.49
N TYR A 67 -7.86 0.36 7.46
CA TYR A 67 -7.37 1.67 7.85
C TYR A 67 -5.92 1.83 7.41
N CYS A 68 -5.61 2.88 6.68
CA CYS A 68 -4.24 3.21 6.26
C CYS A 68 -3.91 4.64 6.67
N ASP A 69 -2.91 4.83 7.51
CA ASP A 69 -2.35 6.15 7.83
C ASP A 69 -0.94 6.25 7.22
N ILE A 70 -0.70 7.29 6.43
CA ILE A 70 0.60 7.60 5.82
C ILE A 70 1.15 8.85 6.47
N PHE A 71 2.30 8.74 7.14
CA PHE A 71 2.94 9.80 7.90
C PHE A 71 4.14 10.34 7.11
N PHE A 72 3.99 11.47 6.45
CA PHE A 72 5.07 12.15 5.74
C PHE A 72 5.90 13.00 6.70
N ASP A 73 7.23 12.99 6.54
CA ASP A 73 8.16 13.73 7.40
C ASP A 73 8.52 15.13 6.89
N HIS A 74 7.88 15.56 5.81
CA HIS A 74 7.99 16.89 5.20
C HIS A 74 6.64 17.64 5.18
N PRO A 75 6.65 18.98 5.01
CA PRO A 75 5.42 19.77 4.87
C PRO A 75 4.54 19.29 3.70
N LEU A 76 3.23 19.51 3.78
CA LEU A 76 2.29 19.13 2.72
C LEU A 76 2.69 19.69 1.35
N ASP A 77 3.00 18.81 0.40
CA ASP A 77 3.18 19.13 -1.01
C ASP A 77 1.95 18.64 -1.81
N PRO A 78 1.22 19.53 -2.50
CA PRO A 78 0.07 19.16 -3.32
C PRO A 78 0.34 18.13 -4.43
N THR A 79 1.60 17.97 -4.83
CA THR A 79 2.03 17.05 -5.88
C THR A 79 2.29 15.63 -5.38
N ASP A 80 2.26 15.43 -4.06
CA ASP A 80 2.45 14.13 -3.45
C ASP A 80 1.28 13.20 -3.78
N LYS A 81 1.62 11.92 -4.01
CA LYS A 81 0.67 10.86 -4.36
C LYS A 81 0.96 9.61 -3.57
N VAL A 82 -0.10 8.91 -3.20
CA VAL A 82 -0.05 7.60 -2.55
C VAL A 82 -0.79 6.62 -3.43
N GLU A 83 -0.13 5.51 -3.73
CA GLU A 83 -0.78 4.36 -4.35
C GLU A 83 -0.75 3.19 -3.36
N LEU A 84 -1.92 2.64 -3.07
CA LEU A 84 -2.09 1.48 -2.20
C LEU A 84 -2.53 0.29 -3.04
N PHE A 85 -1.85 -0.84 -2.88
CA PHE A 85 -2.14 -2.07 -3.60
C PHE A 85 -2.60 -3.14 -2.62
N PHE A 86 -3.69 -3.83 -2.97
CA PHE A 86 -4.22 -4.94 -2.17
C PHE A 86 -4.56 -6.11 -3.08
N ASP A 87 -4.16 -7.33 -2.74
CA ASP A 87 -4.83 -8.53 -3.25
C ASP A 87 -5.49 -9.25 -2.08
N THR A 88 -6.82 -9.24 -2.07
CA THR A 88 -7.65 -9.70 -0.94
C THR A 88 -7.57 -11.21 -0.72
N ARG A 89 -6.96 -11.96 -1.64
CA ARG A 89 -6.82 -13.42 -1.59
C ARG A 89 -5.37 -13.89 -1.55
N ASP A 90 -4.39 -13.00 -1.66
CA ASP A 90 -2.95 -13.30 -1.64
C ASP A 90 -2.58 -14.42 -2.66
N LEU A 91 -3.12 -14.35 -3.88
CA LEU A 91 -2.98 -15.38 -4.92
C LEU A 91 -1.64 -15.28 -5.65
N LYS A 92 -0.56 -15.70 -4.98
CA LYS A 92 0.83 -15.67 -5.53
C LYS A 92 1.08 -16.52 -6.77
N THR A 93 0.17 -17.43 -7.11
CA THR A 93 0.27 -18.27 -8.30
C THR A 93 -0.12 -17.53 -9.58
N VAL A 94 -0.81 -16.39 -9.47
CA VAL A 94 -1.23 -15.59 -10.62
C VAL A 94 -0.22 -14.47 -10.86
N SER A 95 0.34 -14.44 -12.07
CA SER A 95 1.41 -13.50 -12.41
C SER A 95 0.93 -12.07 -12.70
N PHE A 96 -0.37 -11.90 -12.93
CA PHE A 96 -0.98 -10.66 -13.39
C PHE A 96 -2.15 -10.23 -12.50
N THR A 97 -2.49 -8.95 -12.54
CA THR A 97 -3.66 -8.37 -11.88
C THR A 97 -4.94 -9.11 -12.26
N HIS A 98 -5.70 -9.51 -11.24
CA HIS A 98 -6.94 -10.28 -11.33
C HIS A 98 -8.03 -9.64 -10.45
N ARG A 99 -9.24 -10.21 -10.45
CA ARG A 99 -10.44 -9.64 -9.80
C ARG A 99 -10.36 -9.37 -8.29
N PHE A 100 -9.32 -9.81 -7.61
CA PHE A 100 -9.12 -9.61 -6.17
C PHE A 100 -8.04 -8.56 -5.87
N CYS A 101 -7.36 -8.09 -6.91
CA CYS A 101 -6.35 -7.04 -6.83
C CYS A 101 -7.01 -5.67 -6.89
N HIS A 102 -6.53 -4.73 -6.10
CA HIS A 102 -6.99 -3.35 -6.05
C HIS A 102 -5.80 -2.43 -6.09
N GLN A 103 -5.93 -1.32 -6.81
CA GLN A 103 -5.01 -0.20 -6.79
C GLN A 103 -5.80 1.06 -6.50
N PHE A 104 -5.52 1.69 -5.36
CA PHE A 104 -6.11 2.96 -4.99
C PHE A 104 -5.09 4.08 -5.18
N LEU A 105 -5.48 5.14 -5.88
CA LEU A 105 -4.71 6.37 -5.97
C LEU A 105 -5.31 7.38 -5.01
N ILE A 106 -4.48 7.95 -4.14
CA ILE A 106 -4.80 9.01 -3.20
C ILE A 106 -3.91 10.22 -3.48
N LEU A 107 -4.52 11.40 -3.57
CA LEU A 107 -3.83 12.66 -3.85
C LEU A 107 -3.71 13.49 -2.58
N ALA A 108 -2.59 14.17 -2.39
CA ALA A 108 -2.42 15.14 -1.30
C ALA A 108 -3.26 16.42 -1.50
N GLN A 109 -3.64 16.72 -2.75
CA GLN A 109 -4.58 17.78 -3.10
C GLN A 109 -5.50 17.32 -4.23
N ARG A 110 -6.78 17.69 -4.13
CA ARG A 110 -7.77 17.48 -5.21
C ARG A 110 -7.90 18.71 -6.10
N ALA A 111 -8.17 18.51 -7.39
CA ALA A 111 -8.71 19.56 -8.23
C ALA A 111 -10.16 19.90 -7.81
N SER A 112 -10.71 21.02 -8.30
CA SER A 112 -12.12 21.32 -8.11
C SER A 112 -12.97 20.17 -8.67
N ASP A 113 -13.91 19.68 -7.86
CA ASP A 113 -14.86 18.60 -8.18
C ASP A 113 -14.29 17.17 -8.24
N GLU A 114 -13.01 16.95 -7.94
CA GLU A 114 -12.43 15.61 -7.83
C GLU A 114 -12.47 15.05 -6.39
N THR A 115 -12.46 13.73 -6.25
CA THR A 115 -12.27 13.05 -4.95
C THR A 115 -10.79 12.97 -4.61
N PHE A 116 -10.48 12.87 -3.31
CA PHE A 116 -9.09 12.67 -2.86
C PHE A 116 -8.56 11.28 -3.20
N ALA A 117 -9.44 10.29 -3.32
CA ALA A 117 -9.09 8.92 -3.60
C ALA A 117 -10.02 8.31 -4.64
N LYS A 118 -9.50 7.34 -5.40
CA LYS A 118 -10.28 6.48 -6.30
C LYS A 118 -9.56 5.17 -6.54
N GLU A 119 -10.31 4.13 -6.87
CA GLU A 119 -9.73 2.91 -7.42
C GLU A 119 -9.38 3.11 -8.90
N ILE A 120 -8.18 2.70 -9.31
CA ILE A 120 -7.65 2.82 -10.67
C ILE A 120 -7.10 1.48 -11.19
N THR A 121 -7.56 0.36 -10.62
CA THR A 121 -7.10 -0.98 -10.97
C THR A 121 -7.19 -1.23 -12.48
N ALA A 122 -6.04 -1.49 -13.11
CA ALA A 122 -5.96 -1.79 -14.53
C ALA A 122 -5.78 -3.29 -14.76
N PHE A 123 -6.82 -3.96 -15.27
CA PHE A 123 -6.78 -5.38 -15.61
C PHE A 123 -6.30 -5.60 -17.04
N ARG A 124 -5.51 -6.65 -17.24
CA ARG A 124 -5.10 -7.14 -18.57
C ARG A 124 -5.87 -8.38 -19.03
N THR A 125 -6.73 -8.91 -18.17
CA THR A 125 -7.46 -10.16 -18.40
C THR A 125 -8.96 -9.90 -18.25
N GLU A 126 -9.78 -10.88 -18.64
CA GLU A 126 -11.23 -10.84 -18.41
C GLU A 126 -11.61 -11.11 -16.95
N ASP A 127 -10.63 -11.50 -16.11
CA ASP A 127 -10.83 -11.77 -14.69
C ASP A 127 -10.84 -10.47 -13.88
N VAL A 128 -11.95 -9.73 -13.96
CA VAL A 128 -12.09 -8.36 -13.43
C VAL A 128 -13.19 -8.24 -12.38
N HIS A 129 -13.15 -7.17 -11.60
CA HIS A 129 -14.26 -6.72 -10.75
C HIS A 129 -14.66 -5.27 -11.10
N PRO A 130 -15.90 -4.85 -10.79
CA PRO A 130 -16.29 -3.44 -10.92
C PRO A 130 -15.51 -2.56 -9.95
N LEU A 131 -14.96 -1.45 -10.44
CA LEU A 131 -14.22 -0.51 -9.60
C LEU A 131 -15.15 0.13 -8.54
N CYS A 132 -14.60 0.29 -7.34
CA CYS A 132 -15.18 1.00 -6.22
C CYS A 132 -15.56 2.44 -6.58
N LEU A 133 -16.69 2.91 -6.06
CA LEU A 133 -17.09 4.31 -6.12
C LEU A 133 -16.14 5.17 -5.28
N ALA A 134 -15.70 6.30 -5.81
CA ALA A 134 -14.68 7.11 -5.18
C ALA A 134 -15.15 7.76 -3.87
N GLU A 135 -16.45 8.08 -3.78
CA GLU A 135 -17.12 8.64 -2.62
C GLU A 135 -17.19 7.69 -1.41
N ASP A 136 -17.03 6.38 -1.61
CA ASP A 136 -17.03 5.41 -0.53
C ASP A 136 -15.69 5.37 0.22
N ILE A 137 -14.62 5.88 -0.40
CA ILE A 137 -13.28 5.94 0.18
C ILE A 137 -13.17 7.21 1.01
N GLN A 138 -12.96 7.06 2.32
CA GLN A 138 -12.84 8.22 3.21
C GLN A 138 -11.38 8.63 3.31
N VAL A 139 -11.11 9.90 3.04
CA VAL A 139 -9.79 10.51 3.20
C VAL A 139 -9.86 11.70 4.13
N ASP A 140 -9.01 11.71 5.15
CA ASP A 140 -8.81 12.83 6.07
C ASP A 140 -7.34 13.23 6.03
N LEU A 141 -7.07 14.53 5.87
CA LEU A 141 -5.72 15.08 5.77
C LEU A 141 -5.48 15.99 6.97
N GLN A 142 -4.43 15.70 7.73
CA GLN A 142 -4.02 16.49 8.88
C GLN A 142 -2.58 16.94 8.72
N ASP A 143 -2.36 18.24 8.55
CA ASP A 143 -1.05 18.81 8.35
C ASP A 143 -0.59 19.67 9.54
N ASN A 144 0.71 19.85 9.62
CA ASN A 144 1.35 20.90 10.39
C ASN A 144 2.53 21.46 9.59
N ARG A 145 3.23 22.44 10.15
CA ARG A 145 4.34 23.15 9.46
C ARG A 145 5.53 22.27 9.06
N ARG A 146 5.63 21.03 9.55
CA ARG A 146 6.79 20.14 9.37
C ARG A 146 6.46 18.78 8.76
N SER A 147 5.21 18.36 8.84
CA SER A 147 4.78 17.00 8.52
C SER A 147 3.28 17.00 8.29
N TYR A 148 2.78 15.97 7.62
CA TYR A 148 1.35 15.75 7.49
C TYR A 148 1.03 14.27 7.48
N VAL A 149 -0.25 13.96 7.68
CA VAL A 149 -0.78 12.60 7.67
C VAL A 149 -1.95 12.54 6.71
N ILE A 150 -1.93 11.56 5.80
CA ILE A 150 -3.09 11.16 5.02
C ILE A 150 -3.68 9.92 5.69
N ARG A 151 -4.95 10.00 6.06
CA ARG A 151 -5.70 8.90 6.66
C ARG A 151 -6.72 8.41 5.64
N VAL A 152 -6.66 7.13 5.31
CA VAL A 152 -7.53 6.49 4.34
C VAL A 152 -8.31 5.38 5.04
N VAL A 153 -9.63 5.37 4.86
CA VAL A 153 -10.49 4.26 5.29
C VAL A 153 -11.14 3.65 4.05
N ILE A 154 -10.89 2.37 3.84
CA ILE A 154 -11.41 1.59 2.71
C ILE A 154 -12.42 0.58 3.26
N PRO A 155 -13.72 0.76 2.98
CA PRO A 155 -14.74 -0.22 3.33
C PRO A 155 -14.53 -1.59 2.66
N ALA A 156 -14.97 -2.65 3.33
CA ALA A 156 -14.94 -4.02 2.82
C ALA A 156 -15.67 -4.17 1.48
N HIS A 157 -16.76 -3.41 1.27
CA HIS A 157 -17.51 -3.46 0.00
C HIS A 157 -16.73 -2.84 -1.18
N CYS A 158 -15.72 -2.03 -0.90
CA CYS A 158 -14.79 -1.49 -1.89
C CYS A 158 -13.68 -2.49 -2.28
N LEU A 159 -13.58 -3.61 -1.58
CA LEU A 159 -12.54 -4.62 -1.74
C LEU A 159 -13.18 -5.94 -2.16
N HIS A 160 -13.20 -6.21 -3.47
CA HIS A 160 -13.75 -7.43 -4.02
C HIS A 160 -13.06 -8.66 -3.42
N GLY A 161 -13.87 -9.59 -2.90
CA GLY A 161 -13.35 -10.78 -2.23
C GLY A 161 -12.70 -10.50 -0.88
N TYR A 162 -12.89 -9.34 -0.25
CA TYR A 162 -12.46 -9.17 1.13
C TYR A 162 -13.33 -9.99 2.08
N ASP A 163 -12.77 -11.10 2.57
CA ASP A 163 -13.37 -11.93 3.62
C ASP A 163 -12.26 -12.40 4.57
N PRO A 164 -11.93 -11.59 5.59
CA PRO A 164 -10.83 -11.90 6.50
C PRO A 164 -11.16 -13.03 7.48
N LEU A 165 -12.41 -13.51 7.52
CA LEU A 165 -12.80 -14.68 8.31
C LEU A 165 -12.52 -15.98 7.56
N GLN A 166 -12.67 -15.97 6.24
CA GLN A 166 -12.37 -17.10 5.38
C GLN A 166 -10.89 -17.13 4.94
N PHE A 167 -10.27 -15.96 4.75
CA PHE A 167 -8.90 -15.84 4.25
C PHE A 167 -8.05 -15.04 5.23
N SER A 168 -7.08 -15.71 5.85
CA SER A 168 -6.24 -15.13 6.91
C SER A 168 -5.07 -14.29 6.39
N ARG A 169 -4.98 -14.05 5.08
CA ARG A 169 -3.89 -13.31 4.45
C ARG A 169 -4.43 -12.40 3.36
N ILE A 170 -3.78 -11.25 3.22
CA ILE A 170 -3.90 -10.37 2.07
C ILE A 170 -2.50 -10.02 1.56
N ALA A 171 -2.38 -9.75 0.28
CA ALA A 171 -1.18 -9.18 -0.29
C ALA A 171 -1.26 -7.66 -0.27
N ILE A 172 -0.17 -6.98 0.08
CA ILE A 172 -0.08 -5.51 0.07
C ILE A 172 1.18 -5.00 -0.61
N ASN A 173 1.09 -3.86 -1.25
CA ASN A 173 2.23 -3.02 -1.60
C ASN A 173 1.79 -1.55 -1.45
N TYR A 174 2.74 -0.62 -1.42
CA TYR A 174 2.45 0.79 -1.64
C TYR A 174 3.52 1.38 -2.56
N ARG A 175 3.16 2.50 -3.19
CA ARG A 175 4.10 3.40 -3.86
C ARG A 175 3.77 4.83 -3.44
N LEU A 176 4.72 5.47 -2.76
CA LEU A 176 4.65 6.87 -2.39
C LEU A 176 5.47 7.67 -3.39
N HIS A 177 4.93 8.81 -3.81
CA HIS A 177 5.61 9.75 -4.68
C HIS A 177 5.64 11.11 -4.00
N SER A 178 6.85 11.64 -3.83
CA SER A 178 7.12 13.02 -3.47
C SER A 178 7.97 13.68 -4.53
N LYS A 179 7.64 14.91 -4.90
CA LYS A 179 8.43 15.68 -5.86
C LYS A 179 9.85 15.95 -5.36
N GLU A 180 10.00 16.13 -4.04
CA GLU A 180 11.28 16.42 -3.40
C GLU A 180 12.07 15.14 -3.09
N SER A 181 11.39 14.12 -2.54
CA SER A 181 12.03 12.91 -2.00
C SER A 181 12.05 11.73 -3.00
N GLY A 182 11.37 11.84 -4.13
CA GLY A 182 11.30 10.78 -5.14
C GLY A 182 10.26 9.71 -4.80
N PHE A 183 10.64 8.44 -4.97
CA PHE A 183 9.75 7.30 -4.76
C PHE A 183 10.15 6.50 -3.51
N GLN A 184 9.14 5.98 -2.80
CA GLN A 184 9.31 5.00 -1.73
C GLN A 184 8.29 3.88 -1.91
N HIS A 185 8.73 2.62 -1.87
CA HIS A 185 7.86 1.46 -2.00
C HIS A 185 7.87 0.59 -0.74
N PHE A 186 6.97 -0.40 -0.70
CA PHE A 186 6.99 -1.42 0.35
C PHE A 186 7.73 -2.68 -0.08
N SER A 187 7.16 -3.45 -1.01
CA SER A 187 7.65 -4.79 -1.31
C SER A 187 8.25 -4.94 -2.69
N SER A 188 7.97 -4.01 -3.59
CA SER A 188 8.47 -4.06 -4.96
C SER A 188 8.48 -2.67 -5.57
N ALA A 189 9.66 -2.26 -6.04
CA ALA A 189 9.87 -1.10 -6.90
C ALA A 189 9.95 -1.49 -8.40
N TYR A 190 9.56 -2.73 -8.74
CA TYR A 190 9.65 -3.24 -10.10
C TYR A 190 8.75 -2.41 -11.04
N PRO A 191 9.21 -2.10 -12.27
CA PRO A 191 8.37 -1.44 -13.26
C PRO A 191 7.08 -2.22 -13.49
N SER A 192 5.94 -1.53 -13.52
CA SER A 192 4.62 -2.17 -13.61
C SER A 192 4.26 -3.06 -12.40
N THR A 193 4.71 -2.72 -11.19
CA THR A 193 4.32 -3.45 -9.95
C THR A 193 2.80 -3.59 -9.79
N GLU A 194 2.02 -2.62 -10.31
CA GLU A 194 0.57 -2.65 -10.33
C GLU A 194 -0.01 -3.79 -11.19
N GLN A 195 0.80 -4.36 -12.08
CA GLN A 195 0.46 -5.48 -12.95
C GLN A 195 0.90 -6.83 -12.40
N HIS A 196 1.67 -6.88 -11.30
CA HIS A 196 2.35 -8.09 -10.84
C HIS A 196 2.16 -8.33 -9.33
N PRO A 197 0.94 -8.70 -8.89
CA PRO A 197 0.60 -8.90 -7.47
C PRO A 197 1.40 -10.01 -6.77
N ARG A 198 2.05 -10.89 -7.54
CA ARG A 198 2.97 -11.90 -7.02
C ARG A 198 4.16 -11.31 -6.24
N TYR A 199 4.55 -10.07 -6.50
CA TYR A 199 5.65 -9.37 -5.81
C TYR A 199 5.17 -8.51 -4.63
N TRP A 200 3.87 -8.46 -4.38
CA TRP A 200 3.33 -7.76 -3.23
C TRP A 200 3.63 -8.56 -1.96
N ALA A 201 3.88 -7.90 -0.83
CA ALA A 201 4.14 -8.57 0.44
C ALA A 201 2.91 -9.37 0.88
N SER A 202 3.09 -10.59 1.38
CA SER A 202 2.00 -11.36 1.99
C SER A 202 1.87 -10.99 3.45
N CYS A 203 0.71 -10.52 3.90
CA CYS A 203 0.51 -10.16 5.28
C CYS A 203 -0.61 -10.95 5.95
N GLU A 204 -0.28 -11.54 7.09
CA GLU A 204 -1.20 -12.30 7.94
C GLU A 204 -2.13 -11.34 8.69
N LEU A 205 -3.43 -11.61 8.65
CA LEU A 205 -4.46 -10.88 9.37
C LEU A 205 -4.60 -11.43 10.79
N VAL A 206 -4.04 -10.72 11.76
CA VAL A 206 -3.96 -11.18 13.16
C VAL A 206 -4.98 -10.45 14.04
N LYS A 207 -5.99 -11.19 14.52
CA LYS A 207 -6.82 -10.77 15.66
C LYS A 207 -5.97 -10.86 16.91
N GLY A 208 -5.65 -9.73 17.53
CA GLY A 208 -4.58 -9.59 18.51
C GLY A 208 -4.39 -10.77 19.46
N GLY A 209 -3.27 -11.47 19.29
CA GLY A 209 -2.54 -12.10 20.37
C GLY A 209 -1.23 -11.34 20.51
N ILE A 210 -1.12 -10.50 21.55
CA ILE A 210 0.18 -9.98 21.99
C ILE A 210 0.92 -11.22 22.49
N PHE A 211 1.99 -11.62 21.80
CA PHE A 211 3.00 -12.43 22.48
C PHE A 211 3.64 -11.51 23.51
N THR A 212 3.37 -11.82 24.78
CA THR A 212 4.10 -11.33 25.96
C THR A 212 5.57 -11.64 25.85
#